data_AF-A0A8T4M2I2-F1
#
_entry.id   AF-A0A8T4M2I2-F1
#
_cell.length_a   1.000
_cell.length_b   1.000
_cell.length_c   1.000
_cell.angle_alpha   90.00
_cell.angle_beta   90.00
_cell.angle_gamma   90.00
#
_symmetry.space_group_name_H-M   'P 1'
#
loop_
_entity.id
_entity.type
_entity.pdbx_description
1 polymer ?
#
loop_
_entity_poly.entity_id
_entity_poly.type
_entity_poly.pdbx_seq_one_letter_code
_entity_poly.pdbx_strand_id
1 'polypeptide(L)'
;MRGVAIYLLGLSLLILLILSVVGALDPNAIGLGSAVPNNSYLSSRAQLNNSFIVLVDAPPGDGLSFDVELFINNTPNGVTNIPNQLATTTLIPNLTLAEGTNYSWYVAAVNISAWNATNLTNMKYFTLDLTYPTVSYNGWAANNVTNQSTFSILVDVTFNEIHFGNASFTLLNGTSREALHSTNVTSASSNTANFSGLSDGNYIVYVNATDLATNHNNTVVWRTVNIDSTYPLINFSDETFINNTDFTTEGAFVNVSMTEINFANFTFILTNVSSGIVLNTTYVNVSSATFINYTGLSDGNYSVNVTVTDVLNHQNITEYRLFNLNTAIPDSTAPVLSVSSSVATISQTQSVTLTCSAVDAIDSVPSVSLELKGPRDSDYATLSTGVSSISYVYSSTNILGTYTVKCTGSDATGNSDYTTTTFSVADVSSSGSSSGGSSGGSGSSVAVSRAAEVPVVEELVLIAEEQNDLESNSEWTENGVVSVSGLVSGDVYTFVTAADGESHLIDVDLVDELTGTVIVTIQSEPKTLTLTLENPIAEVDLNDDGTNDLRVVLFEIVDGGATLNFEKMDGLFEEPSQGLSVWIWVVAIVLILGVSAIIVYFVSKPKSKPKSRKK
;
A
#
# COMPACT_ATOMS: atom_id res chain seq x y z
N MET A 1 -27.32 22.72 -8.20
CA MET A 1 -28.68 23.31 -8.31
C MET A 1 -28.80 24.82 -8.01
N ARG A 2 -27.72 25.59 -7.75
CA ARG A 2 -27.82 27.06 -7.54
C ARG A 2 -27.52 27.95 -8.77
N GLY A 3 -26.96 27.40 -9.85
CA GLY A 3 -26.61 28.16 -11.06
C GLY A 3 -27.80 28.49 -12.00
N VAL A 4 -28.86 27.68 -11.97
CA VAL A 4 -30.02 27.84 -12.88
C VAL A 4 -30.95 28.98 -12.43
N ALA A 5 -30.98 29.29 -11.13
CA ALA A 5 -31.86 30.33 -10.57
C ALA A 5 -31.38 31.77 -10.90
N ILE A 6 -30.08 31.99 -11.09
CA ILE A 6 -29.52 33.32 -11.40
C ILE A 6 -29.78 33.69 -12.87
N TYR A 7 -29.82 32.72 -13.77
CA TYR A 7 -30.15 32.95 -15.19
C TYR A 7 -31.62 33.32 -15.41
N LEU A 8 -32.54 32.72 -14.66
CA LEU A 8 -33.97 33.06 -14.71
C LEU A 8 -34.27 34.47 -14.15
N LEU A 9 -33.53 34.90 -13.12
CA LEU A 9 -33.65 36.25 -12.57
C LEU A 9 -33.03 37.33 -13.48
N GLY A 10 -31.92 37.02 -14.17
CA GLY A 10 -31.32 37.91 -15.17
C GLY A 10 -32.22 38.11 -16.39
N LEU A 11 -32.87 37.05 -16.87
CA LEU A 11 -33.83 37.12 -17.98
C LEU A 11 -35.08 37.94 -17.63
N SER A 12 -35.57 37.81 -16.38
CA SER A 12 -36.72 38.57 -15.88
C SER A 12 -36.43 40.06 -15.71
N LEU A 13 -35.19 40.45 -15.40
CA LEU A 13 -34.82 41.87 -15.23
C LEU A 13 -34.56 42.56 -16.58
N LEU A 14 -34.10 41.81 -17.60
CA LEU A 14 -33.96 42.29 -18.97
C LEU A 14 -35.32 42.57 -19.63
N ILE A 15 -36.34 41.76 -19.31
CA ILE A 15 -37.74 41.97 -19.74
C ILE A 15 -38.32 43.27 -19.17
N LEU A 16 -37.88 43.70 -17.97
CA LEU A 16 -38.36 44.95 -17.37
C LEU A 16 -37.63 46.20 -17.88
N LEU A 17 -36.37 46.09 -18.33
CA LEU A 17 -35.59 47.24 -18.79
C LEU A 17 -35.99 47.72 -20.19
N ILE A 18 -36.49 46.81 -21.03
CA ILE A 18 -36.91 47.10 -22.42
C ILE A 18 -38.25 47.87 -22.45
N LEU A 19 -39.03 47.92 -21.36
CA LEU A 19 -40.29 48.65 -21.29
C LEU A 19 -40.17 50.18 -21.12
N SER A 20 -38.96 50.76 -21.06
CA SER A 20 -38.76 52.17 -20.64
C SER A 20 -38.41 53.18 -21.75
N VAL A 21 -38.41 52.80 -23.02
CA VAL A 21 -38.20 53.75 -24.13
C VAL A 21 -39.32 53.62 -25.16
N VAL A 22 -40.48 54.22 -24.86
CA VAL A 22 -41.51 54.50 -25.87
C VAL A 22 -41.58 56.00 -26.07
N GLY A 23 -40.58 56.52 -26.78
CA GLY A 23 -40.67 57.82 -27.45
C GLY A 23 -41.19 57.60 -28.87
N ALA A 24 -42.41 58.07 -29.13
CA ALA A 24 -43.06 58.27 -30.44
C ALA A 24 -42.47 57.48 -31.63
N LEU A 25 -43.01 56.29 -31.89
CA LEU A 25 -42.68 55.52 -33.09
C LEU A 25 -43.59 55.91 -34.26
N ASP A 26 -42.95 56.15 -35.40
CA ASP A 26 -43.53 56.20 -36.74
C ASP A 26 -44.43 54.96 -36.95
N PRO A 27 -45.67 55.10 -37.48
CA PRO A 27 -46.55 53.96 -37.76
C PRO A 27 -45.97 52.95 -38.77
N ASN A 28 -44.78 53.20 -39.35
CA ASN A 28 -44.06 52.26 -40.20
C ASN A 28 -42.83 51.58 -39.53
N ALA A 29 -42.53 51.85 -38.26
CA ALA A 29 -41.33 51.30 -37.60
C ALA A 29 -41.65 50.00 -36.84
N ILE A 30 -41.25 48.86 -37.41
CA ILE A 30 -41.29 47.55 -36.74
C ILE A 30 -40.13 47.49 -35.74
N GLY A 31 -40.42 47.27 -34.46
CA GLY A 31 -39.39 47.04 -33.45
C GLY A 31 -38.85 45.61 -33.52
N LEU A 32 -37.55 45.43 -33.72
CA LEU A 32 -36.89 44.11 -33.77
C LEU A 32 -35.86 43.98 -32.64
N GLY A 33 -36.06 42.99 -31.77
CA GLY A 33 -35.11 42.61 -30.71
C GLY A 33 -34.57 41.20 -30.93
N SER A 34 -33.33 40.92 -30.51
CA SER A 34 -32.72 39.60 -30.65
C SER A 34 -31.87 39.18 -29.45
N ALA A 35 -31.96 37.90 -29.05
CA ALA A 35 -31.48 37.43 -27.75
C ALA A 35 -30.01 36.98 -27.67
N VAL A 36 -29.33 36.63 -28.79
CA VAL A 36 -27.91 36.26 -28.70
C VAL A 36 -27.07 37.53 -28.44
N PRO A 37 -26.22 37.53 -27.39
CA PRO A 37 -25.24 38.59 -27.20
C PRO A 37 -24.28 38.70 -28.38
N ASN A 38 -23.75 39.89 -28.63
CA ASN A 38 -22.71 40.05 -29.65
C ASN A 38 -21.39 39.43 -29.17
N ASN A 39 -20.68 38.73 -30.06
CA ASN A 39 -19.42 38.02 -29.79
C ASN A 39 -19.56 36.87 -28.76
N SER A 40 -20.67 36.13 -28.80
CA SER A 40 -20.89 34.97 -27.92
C SER A 40 -20.25 33.69 -28.45
N TYR A 41 -19.94 32.76 -27.55
CA TYR A 41 -19.53 31.40 -27.88
C TYR A 41 -20.65 30.42 -27.52
N LEU A 42 -20.90 29.42 -28.38
CA LEU A 42 -21.96 28.42 -28.20
C LEU A 42 -21.35 27.01 -28.14
N SER A 43 -21.66 26.27 -27.08
CA SER A 43 -21.10 24.93 -26.79
C SER A 43 -21.90 23.77 -27.37
N SER A 44 -23.07 24.03 -27.96
CA SER A 44 -23.87 22.97 -28.57
C SER A 44 -24.77 23.44 -29.69
N ARG A 45 -25.15 22.50 -30.56
CA ARG A 45 -26.18 22.70 -31.58
C ARG A 45 -27.55 22.97 -30.96
N ALA A 46 -27.84 22.43 -29.78
CA ALA A 46 -29.08 22.71 -29.05
C ALA A 46 -29.13 24.17 -28.57
N GLN A 47 -28.02 24.70 -28.05
CA GLN A 47 -27.91 26.12 -27.73
C GLN A 47 -28.07 26.99 -28.98
N LEU A 48 -27.43 26.64 -30.10
CA LEU A 48 -27.60 27.34 -31.37
C LEU A 48 -29.07 27.42 -31.81
N ASN A 49 -29.80 26.32 -31.76
CA ASN A 49 -31.21 26.26 -32.16
C ASN A 49 -32.12 27.11 -31.26
N ASN A 50 -31.72 27.34 -30.01
CA ASN A 50 -32.46 28.15 -29.05
C ASN A 50 -31.94 29.61 -28.95
N SER A 51 -30.90 29.95 -29.70
CA SER A 51 -30.20 31.23 -29.58
C SER A 51 -30.93 32.37 -30.29
N PHE A 52 -31.51 32.11 -31.46
CA PHE A 52 -32.10 33.17 -32.30
C PHE A 52 -33.57 33.43 -31.94
N ILE A 53 -33.78 34.02 -30.77
CA ILE A 53 -35.10 34.50 -30.34
C ILE A 53 -35.31 35.92 -30.85
N VAL A 54 -36.44 36.15 -31.51
CA VAL A 54 -36.81 37.43 -32.11
C VAL A 54 -38.11 37.93 -31.49
N LEU A 55 -38.11 39.21 -31.12
CA LEU A 55 -39.30 39.96 -30.75
C LEU A 55 -39.70 40.87 -31.90
N VAL A 56 -40.96 40.76 -32.33
CA VAL A 56 -41.56 41.67 -33.30
C VAL A 56 -42.63 42.50 -32.60
N ASP A 57 -42.41 43.81 -32.56
CA ASP A 57 -43.42 44.77 -32.10
C ASP A 57 -44.04 45.49 -33.30
N ALA A 58 -45.36 45.31 -33.45
CA ALA A 58 -46.15 45.88 -34.52
C ALA A 58 -47.28 46.73 -33.92
N PRO A 59 -47.57 47.93 -34.49
CA PRO A 59 -48.66 48.77 -34.02
C PRO A 59 -49.99 48.00 -34.00
N PRO A 60 -50.80 48.11 -32.93
CA PRO A 60 -52.08 47.42 -32.85
C PRO A 60 -53.08 47.99 -33.87
N GLY A 61 -53.48 47.18 -34.87
CA GLY A 61 -54.63 47.49 -35.73
C GLY A 61 -54.53 47.10 -37.21
N ASP A 62 -53.35 46.78 -37.74
CA ASP A 62 -53.17 46.81 -39.21
C ASP A 62 -53.31 45.48 -39.97
N GLY A 63 -53.59 44.36 -39.32
CA GLY A 63 -53.83 43.10 -40.05
C GLY A 63 -52.59 42.54 -40.77
N LEU A 64 -51.39 43.07 -40.49
CA LEU A 64 -50.15 42.82 -41.22
C LEU A 64 -49.54 41.48 -40.78
N SER A 65 -49.25 40.62 -41.75
CA SER A 65 -48.41 39.43 -41.56
C SER A 65 -46.98 39.76 -41.97
N PHE A 66 -46.03 39.26 -41.19
CA PHE A 66 -44.61 39.49 -41.41
C PHE A 66 -43.91 38.16 -41.68
N ASP A 67 -43.04 38.15 -42.68
CA ASP A 67 -42.05 37.10 -42.84
C ASP A 67 -40.79 37.55 -42.13
N VAL A 68 -40.37 36.77 -41.13
CA VAL A 68 -39.13 36.99 -40.40
C VAL A 68 -38.13 35.96 -40.87
N GLU A 69 -36.98 36.44 -41.32
CA GLU A 69 -35.93 35.63 -41.91
C GLU A 69 -34.61 35.82 -41.14
N LEU A 70 -33.99 34.70 -40.76
CA LEU A 70 -32.66 34.68 -40.16
C LEU A 70 -31.63 34.72 -41.29
N PHE A 71 -30.65 35.62 -41.18
CA PHE A 71 -29.49 35.64 -42.06
C PHE A 71 -28.25 35.26 -41.26
N ILE A 72 -27.47 34.29 -41.77
CA ILE A 72 -26.14 33.92 -41.27
C ILE A 72 -25.15 34.13 -42.41
N ASN A 73 -24.10 34.93 -42.20
CA ASN A 73 -23.14 35.32 -43.22
C ASN A 73 -23.80 35.82 -44.52
N ASN A 74 -24.80 36.70 -44.36
CA ASN A 74 -25.64 37.23 -45.46
C ASN A 74 -26.39 36.16 -46.26
N THR A 75 -26.45 34.92 -45.78
CA THR A 75 -27.19 33.82 -46.41
C THR A 75 -28.51 33.60 -45.67
N PRO A 76 -29.65 33.58 -46.37
CA PRO A 76 -30.95 33.18 -45.80
C PRO A 76 -30.91 31.83 -45.10
N ASN A 77 -31.46 31.75 -43.89
CA ASN A 77 -31.30 30.62 -42.97
C ASN A 77 -32.58 30.29 -42.19
N GLY A 78 -33.71 30.26 -42.90
CA GLY A 78 -35.01 29.92 -42.33
C GLY A 78 -35.92 31.14 -42.27
N VAL A 79 -37.17 30.92 -42.69
CA VAL A 79 -38.23 31.93 -42.71
C VAL A 79 -39.37 31.42 -41.83
N THR A 80 -39.86 32.28 -40.95
CA THR A 80 -41.06 32.00 -40.16
C THR A 80 -42.06 33.12 -40.37
N ASN A 81 -43.27 32.74 -40.75
CA ASN A 81 -44.38 33.67 -40.84
C ASN A 81 -44.92 33.96 -39.44
N ILE A 82 -45.00 35.24 -39.07
CA ILE A 82 -45.60 35.69 -37.82
C ILE A 82 -46.95 36.34 -38.14
N PRO A 83 -48.08 35.68 -37.82
CA PRO A 83 -49.38 36.28 -37.98
C PRO A 83 -49.67 37.31 -36.87
N ASN A 84 -49.55 38.58 -37.24
CA ASN A 84 -50.51 39.62 -36.90
C ASN A 84 -50.72 40.01 -35.41
N GLN A 85 -49.67 40.09 -34.56
CA GLN A 85 -49.57 40.90 -33.31
C GLN A 85 -48.16 40.75 -32.67
N LEU A 86 -47.89 41.47 -31.56
CA LEU A 86 -46.68 41.36 -30.70
C LEU A 86 -46.37 39.87 -30.42
N ALA A 87 -45.28 39.38 -30.99
CA ALA A 87 -44.93 37.97 -30.95
C ALA A 87 -43.45 37.75 -30.67
N THR A 88 -43.18 36.71 -29.88
CA THR A 88 -41.84 36.14 -29.71
C THR A 88 -41.77 34.86 -30.52
N THR A 89 -40.75 34.70 -31.36
CA THR A 89 -40.50 33.44 -32.07
C THR A 89 -39.03 33.06 -32.01
N THR A 90 -38.75 31.76 -32.13
CA THR A 90 -37.40 31.21 -32.21
C THR A 90 -37.15 30.77 -33.65
N LEU A 91 -36.07 31.29 -34.25
CA LEU A 91 -35.65 30.91 -35.59
C LEU A 91 -34.59 29.81 -35.49
N ILE A 92 -34.85 28.67 -36.14
CA ILE A 92 -33.91 27.55 -36.16
C ILE A 92 -33.13 27.61 -37.48
N PRO A 93 -31.80 27.75 -37.46
CA PRO A 93 -31.00 27.79 -38.68
C PRO A 93 -31.09 26.45 -39.43
N ASN A 94 -31.25 26.52 -40.75
CA ASN A 94 -31.41 25.34 -41.62
C ASN A 94 -30.08 24.90 -42.27
N LEU A 95 -28.95 25.19 -41.63
CA LEU A 95 -27.60 24.88 -42.15
C LEU A 95 -26.75 24.17 -41.11
N THR A 96 -25.87 23.31 -41.62
CA THR A 96 -24.74 22.78 -40.84
C THR A 96 -23.65 23.85 -40.79
N LEU A 97 -23.47 24.46 -39.62
CA LEU A 97 -22.36 25.37 -39.36
C LEU A 97 -21.11 24.56 -39.01
N ALA A 98 -19.97 25.00 -39.53
CA ALA A 98 -18.66 24.48 -39.17
C ALA A 98 -18.23 25.02 -37.82
N GLU A 99 -17.56 24.16 -37.06
CA GLU A 99 -16.96 24.51 -35.78
C GLU A 99 -15.79 25.50 -35.93
N GLY A 100 -15.49 26.25 -34.87
CA GLY A 100 -14.37 27.19 -34.76
C GLY A 100 -14.52 28.43 -35.66
N THR A 101 -15.62 28.52 -36.41
CA THR A 101 -15.87 29.60 -37.35
C THR A 101 -16.68 30.70 -36.68
N ASN A 102 -16.22 31.94 -36.83
CA ASN A 102 -16.98 33.12 -36.42
C ASN A 102 -18.04 33.45 -37.49
N TYR A 103 -19.31 33.41 -37.09
CA TYR A 103 -20.47 33.68 -37.92
C TYR A 103 -21.04 35.05 -37.63
N SER A 104 -21.33 35.81 -38.67
CA SER A 104 -22.18 37.00 -38.59
C SER A 104 -23.65 36.61 -38.72
N TRP A 105 -24.54 37.29 -38.00
CA TRP A 105 -25.97 37.09 -38.13
C TRP A 105 -26.75 38.37 -37.91
N TYR A 106 -27.91 38.42 -38.53
CA TYR A 106 -28.95 39.43 -38.29
C TYR A 106 -30.30 38.84 -38.68
N VAL A 107 -31.36 39.55 -38.34
CA VAL A 107 -32.73 39.15 -38.66
C VAL A 107 -33.36 40.25 -39.50
N ALA A 108 -34.05 39.86 -40.57
CA ALA A 108 -34.87 40.75 -41.37
C ALA A 108 -36.35 40.45 -41.14
N ALA A 109 -37.18 41.49 -41.05
CA ALA A 109 -38.62 41.36 -41.11
C ALA A 109 -39.16 42.08 -42.35
N VAL A 110 -39.94 41.37 -43.16
CA VAL A 110 -40.58 41.88 -44.36
C VAL A 110 -42.08 41.93 -44.15
N ASN A 111 -42.68 43.10 -44.37
CA ASN A 111 -44.13 43.22 -44.40
C ASN A 111 -44.69 42.64 -45.71
N ILE A 112 -45.39 41.51 -45.62
CA ILE A 112 -45.93 40.75 -46.76
C ILE A 112 -47.01 41.54 -47.51
N SER A 113 -47.72 42.43 -46.79
CA SER A 113 -48.80 43.22 -47.37
C SER A 113 -48.33 44.52 -48.06
N ALA A 114 -47.09 44.95 -47.81
CA ALA A 114 -46.54 46.21 -48.33
C ALA A 114 -45.33 46.04 -49.27
N TRP A 115 -44.78 44.82 -49.42
CA TRP A 115 -43.65 44.43 -50.29
C TRP A 115 -42.34 45.25 -50.18
N ASN A 116 -42.28 46.31 -49.36
CA ASN A 116 -41.23 47.34 -49.45
C ASN A 116 -40.62 47.78 -48.10
N ALA A 117 -41.12 47.30 -46.95
CA ALA A 117 -40.57 47.65 -45.64
C ALA A 117 -39.77 46.48 -45.07
N THR A 118 -38.44 46.58 -45.13
CA THR A 118 -37.49 45.66 -44.49
C THR A 118 -36.88 46.35 -43.27
N ASN A 119 -37.19 45.86 -42.07
CA ASN A 119 -36.45 46.24 -40.86
C ASN A 119 -35.40 45.18 -40.56
N LEU A 120 -34.21 45.61 -40.16
CA LEU A 120 -33.06 44.76 -39.88
C LEU A 120 -32.62 44.95 -38.43
N THR A 121 -32.25 43.87 -37.75
CA THR A 121 -31.48 43.99 -36.51
C THR A 121 -30.04 44.40 -36.81
N ASN A 122 -29.33 44.92 -35.81
CA ASN A 122 -27.89 45.12 -35.91
C ASN A 122 -27.19 43.78 -36.14
N MET A 123 -26.18 43.79 -37.01
CA MET A 123 -25.31 42.65 -37.22
C MET A 123 -24.58 42.29 -35.93
N LYS A 124 -24.64 41.01 -35.58
CA LYS A 124 -23.98 40.43 -34.40
C LYS A 124 -23.11 39.25 -34.84
N TYR A 125 -22.21 38.83 -33.97
CA TYR A 125 -21.28 37.73 -34.21
C TYR A 125 -21.40 36.65 -33.14
N PHE A 126 -21.19 35.40 -33.53
CA PHE A 126 -21.02 34.27 -32.62
C PHE A 126 -20.03 33.26 -33.18
N THR A 127 -19.37 32.52 -32.31
CA THR A 127 -18.53 31.37 -32.69
C THR A 127 -19.19 30.09 -32.20
N LEU A 128 -19.27 29.08 -33.07
CA LEU A 128 -19.66 27.73 -32.67
C LEU A 128 -18.41 26.98 -32.23
N ASP A 129 -18.37 26.54 -30.97
CA ASP A 129 -17.21 25.88 -30.39
C ASP A 129 -17.64 24.62 -29.65
N LEU A 130 -17.37 23.47 -30.25
CA LEU A 130 -17.81 22.16 -29.75
C LEU A 130 -16.64 21.36 -29.17
N THR A 131 -15.43 21.89 -29.26
CA THR A 131 -14.19 21.24 -28.87
C THR A 131 -14.02 21.47 -27.38
N TYR A 132 -13.77 20.38 -26.66
CA TYR A 132 -13.46 20.47 -25.25
C TYR A 132 -11.98 20.84 -25.11
N PRO A 133 -11.61 21.67 -24.13
CA PRO A 133 -10.22 21.93 -23.86
C PRO A 133 -9.51 20.62 -23.51
N THR A 134 -8.24 20.51 -23.87
CA THR A 134 -7.39 19.36 -23.50
C THR A 134 -6.23 19.81 -22.64
N VAL A 135 -5.96 19.04 -21.57
CA VAL A 135 -4.91 19.33 -20.59
C VAL A 135 -3.98 18.13 -20.47
N SER A 136 -2.69 18.32 -20.73
CA SER A 136 -1.65 17.30 -20.57
C SER A 136 -0.60 17.74 -19.57
N TYR A 137 -0.10 16.83 -18.74
CA TYR A 137 1.01 17.11 -17.83
C TYR A 137 2.35 17.13 -18.56
N ASN A 138 3.25 17.97 -18.07
CA ASN A 138 4.65 18.03 -18.49
C ASN A 138 5.58 17.56 -17.35
N GLY A 139 6.81 17.16 -17.70
CA GLY A 139 7.88 16.89 -16.74
C GLY A 139 7.59 15.71 -15.79
N TRP A 140 7.95 15.86 -14.51
CA TRP A 140 7.78 14.83 -13.48
C TRP A 140 6.31 14.45 -13.26
N ALA A 141 5.39 15.40 -13.48
CA ALA A 141 3.94 15.19 -13.37
C ALA A 141 3.38 14.32 -14.52
N ALA A 142 4.22 13.84 -15.44
CA ALA A 142 3.85 12.79 -16.40
C ALA A 142 3.74 11.39 -15.74
N ASN A 143 4.39 11.19 -14.59
CA ASN A 143 4.32 9.95 -13.82
C ASN A 143 3.09 9.95 -12.90
N ASN A 144 2.44 8.79 -12.74
CA ASN A 144 1.18 8.68 -11.98
C ASN A 144 1.39 8.79 -10.47
N VAL A 145 2.48 8.19 -9.97
CA VAL A 145 2.91 8.27 -8.58
C VAL A 145 4.33 8.83 -8.57
N THR A 146 4.56 9.86 -7.77
CA THR A 146 5.91 10.37 -7.51
C THR A 146 6.14 10.54 -6.03
N ASN A 147 7.25 10.01 -5.54
CA ASN A 147 7.69 10.20 -4.17
C ASN A 147 8.77 11.29 -4.16
N GLN A 148 8.67 12.26 -3.27
CA GLN A 148 9.57 13.42 -3.22
C GLN A 148 9.85 13.82 -1.77
N SER A 149 11.07 14.29 -1.50
CA SER A 149 11.47 14.84 -0.19
C SER A 149 11.37 16.35 -0.10
N THR A 150 10.73 16.98 -1.09
CA THR A 150 10.53 18.43 -1.12
C THR A 150 9.18 18.81 -0.55
N PHE A 151 9.14 19.87 0.26
CA PHE A 151 7.92 20.47 0.81
C PHE A 151 7.07 21.25 -0.22
N SER A 152 7.19 20.93 -1.50
CA SER A 152 6.48 21.61 -2.57
C SER A 152 6.21 20.73 -3.79
N ILE A 153 5.11 21.02 -4.48
CA ILE A 153 4.65 20.33 -5.69
C ILE A 153 4.50 21.37 -6.81
N LEU A 154 5.38 21.30 -7.82
CA LEU A 154 5.34 22.18 -8.99
C LEU A 154 4.67 21.49 -10.18
N VAL A 155 3.41 21.83 -10.43
CA VAL A 155 2.62 21.29 -11.53
C VAL A 155 2.87 22.11 -12.79
N ASP A 156 3.19 21.43 -13.89
CA ASP A 156 3.34 22.01 -15.23
C ASP A 156 2.44 21.24 -16.19
N VAL A 157 1.63 21.96 -16.96
CA VAL A 157 0.71 21.40 -17.95
C VAL A 157 0.81 22.12 -19.29
N THR A 158 0.24 21.52 -20.33
CA THR A 158 -0.02 22.18 -21.61
C THR A 158 -1.53 22.23 -21.83
N PHE A 159 -2.05 23.42 -22.10
CA PHE A 159 -3.44 23.61 -22.54
C PHE A 159 -3.48 23.63 -24.07
N ASN A 160 -4.29 22.76 -24.67
CA ASN A 160 -4.59 22.80 -26.10
C ASN A 160 -6.06 23.18 -26.27
N GLU A 161 -6.29 24.49 -26.38
CA GLU A 161 -7.58 25.16 -26.53
C GLU A 161 -7.36 26.53 -27.20
N ILE A 162 -8.08 26.82 -28.28
CA ILE A 162 -7.95 28.06 -29.06
C ILE A 162 -8.80 29.21 -28.48
N HIS A 163 -9.88 28.90 -27.78
CA HIS A 163 -10.76 29.85 -27.10
C HIS A 163 -10.71 29.67 -25.59
N PHE A 164 -9.49 29.61 -25.05
CA PHE A 164 -9.27 29.36 -23.63
C PHE A 164 -9.98 30.42 -22.76
N GLY A 165 -10.77 29.97 -21.79
CA GLY A 165 -11.47 30.82 -20.84
C GLY A 165 -10.71 30.94 -19.53
N ASN A 166 -10.59 29.83 -18.81
CA ASN A 166 -9.83 29.73 -17.57
C ASN A 166 -9.40 28.28 -17.28
N ALA A 167 -8.52 28.11 -16.30
CA ALA A 167 -8.23 26.81 -15.72
C ALA A 167 -8.01 26.92 -14.21
N SER A 168 -8.17 25.81 -13.49
CA SER A 168 -7.91 25.70 -12.06
C SER A 168 -6.96 24.55 -11.78
N PHE A 169 -5.87 24.82 -11.09
CA PHE A 169 -4.98 23.81 -10.50
C PHE A 169 -5.46 23.51 -9.10
N THR A 170 -5.74 22.24 -8.80
CA THR A 170 -6.28 21.83 -7.52
C THR A 170 -5.39 20.77 -6.88
N LEU A 171 -5.10 20.97 -5.60
CA LEU A 171 -4.42 20.03 -4.73
C LEU A 171 -5.41 19.49 -3.71
N LEU A 172 -5.55 18.18 -3.66
CA LEU A 172 -6.36 17.45 -2.70
C LEU A 172 -5.47 16.70 -1.70
N ASN A 173 -6.03 16.43 -0.53
CA ASN A 173 -5.51 15.40 0.35
C ASN A 173 -5.74 14.02 -0.29
N GLY A 174 -4.71 13.18 -0.28
CA GLY A 174 -4.70 11.86 -0.90
C GLY A 174 -5.79 10.91 -0.44
N THR A 175 -6.00 10.89 0.86
CA THR A 175 -6.92 9.96 1.52
C THR A 175 -8.34 10.51 1.55
N SER A 176 -8.52 11.71 2.11
CA SER A 176 -9.85 12.31 2.31
C SER A 176 -10.45 12.95 1.06
N ARG A 177 -9.64 13.19 0.02
CA ARG A 177 -10.01 13.91 -1.22
C ARG A 177 -10.48 15.35 -0.97
N GLU A 178 -10.27 15.89 0.22
CA GLU A 178 -10.57 17.29 0.53
C GLU A 178 -9.63 18.23 -0.23
N ALA A 179 -10.19 19.32 -0.78
CA ALA A 179 -9.40 20.34 -1.46
C ALA A 179 -8.61 21.16 -0.45
N LEU A 180 -7.29 21.03 -0.51
CA LEU A 180 -6.35 21.76 0.34
C LEU A 180 -6.04 23.12 -0.26
N HIS A 181 -5.78 23.16 -1.58
CA HIS A 181 -5.45 24.38 -2.30
C HIS A 181 -6.06 24.36 -3.70
N SER A 182 -6.43 25.54 -4.21
CA SER A 182 -6.82 25.71 -5.59
C SER A 182 -6.39 27.09 -6.10
N THR A 183 -5.85 27.15 -7.31
CA THR A 183 -5.42 28.39 -7.97
C THR A 183 -5.97 28.46 -9.38
N ASN A 184 -6.57 29.60 -9.73
CA ASN A 184 -7.15 29.84 -11.04
C ASN A 184 -6.22 30.65 -11.95
N VAL A 185 -6.24 30.33 -13.24
CA VAL A 185 -5.54 31.05 -14.30
C VAL A 185 -6.52 31.43 -15.41
N THR A 186 -6.30 32.58 -16.05
CA THR A 186 -7.16 33.11 -17.12
C THR A 186 -6.43 33.20 -18.47
N SER A 187 -5.21 32.68 -18.54
CA SER A 187 -4.41 32.61 -19.77
C SER A 187 -3.81 31.22 -19.92
N ALA A 188 -3.90 30.65 -21.12
CA ALA A 188 -3.26 29.39 -21.46
C ALA A 188 -1.73 29.42 -21.32
N SER A 189 -1.12 30.61 -21.31
CA SER A 189 0.32 30.77 -21.04
C SER A 189 0.69 30.67 -19.55
N SER A 190 -0.30 30.69 -18.65
CA SER A 190 -0.10 30.53 -17.21
C SER A 190 -0.29 29.06 -16.86
N ASN A 191 0.64 28.23 -17.31
CA ASN A 191 0.49 26.79 -17.37
C ASN A 191 1.19 26.03 -16.24
N THR A 192 1.63 26.75 -15.20
CA THR A 192 2.31 26.18 -14.04
C THR A 192 1.70 26.65 -12.73
N ALA A 193 1.65 25.78 -11.72
CA ALA A 193 1.29 26.12 -10.35
C ALA A 193 2.24 25.46 -9.35
N ASN A 194 2.67 26.20 -8.33
CA ASN A 194 3.51 25.67 -7.27
C ASN A 194 2.76 25.66 -5.94
N PHE A 195 2.55 24.48 -5.37
CA PHE A 195 2.01 24.30 -4.02
C PHE A 195 3.17 24.12 -3.05
N SER A 196 3.42 25.07 -2.16
CA SER A 196 4.57 25.05 -1.23
C SER A 196 4.13 24.98 0.24
N GLY A 197 5.02 24.56 1.12
CA GLY A 197 4.77 24.50 2.56
C GLY A 197 3.89 23.31 2.95
N LEU A 198 3.97 22.24 2.17
CA LEU A 198 3.25 20.99 2.41
C LEU A 198 4.00 20.17 3.46
N SER A 199 3.27 19.48 4.33
CA SER A 199 3.84 18.49 5.24
C SER A 199 4.03 17.14 4.54
N ASP A 200 4.69 16.20 5.20
CA ASP A 200 4.69 14.81 4.74
C ASP A 200 3.26 14.28 4.63
N GLY A 201 3.00 13.48 3.59
CA GLY A 201 1.70 12.92 3.29
C GLY A 201 1.48 12.61 1.81
N ASN A 202 0.34 11.99 1.53
CA ASN A 202 -0.14 11.70 0.18
C ASN A 202 -1.03 12.85 -0.33
N TYR A 203 -0.75 13.32 -1.54
CA TYR A 203 -1.45 14.41 -2.19
C TYR A 203 -1.91 14.01 -3.58
N ILE A 204 -3.02 14.59 -4.03
CA ILE A 204 -3.51 14.41 -5.38
C ILE A 204 -3.64 15.74 -6.08
N VAL A 205 -3.15 15.80 -7.32
CA VAL A 205 -3.23 16.98 -8.17
C VAL A 205 -4.10 16.69 -9.39
N TYR A 206 -4.97 17.63 -9.72
CA TYR A 206 -5.61 17.67 -11.03
C TYR A 206 -5.76 19.11 -11.52
N VAL A 207 -5.89 19.26 -12.85
CA VAL A 207 -6.12 20.56 -13.48
C VAL A 207 -7.40 20.49 -14.29
N ASN A 208 -8.29 21.46 -14.11
CA ASN A 208 -9.51 21.65 -14.91
C ASN A 208 -9.31 22.84 -15.84
N ALA A 209 -9.69 22.73 -17.10
CA ALA A 209 -9.72 23.82 -18.06
C ALA A 209 -11.15 24.03 -18.57
N THR A 210 -11.52 25.28 -18.79
CA THR A 210 -12.81 25.70 -19.33
C THR A 210 -12.58 26.71 -20.44
N ASP A 211 -13.21 26.52 -21.58
CA ASP A 211 -13.16 27.45 -22.71
C ASP A 211 -14.17 28.61 -22.56
N LEU A 212 -14.22 29.52 -23.54
CA LEU A 212 -15.17 30.63 -23.56
C LEU A 212 -16.62 30.20 -23.89
N ALA A 213 -16.81 29.02 -24.47
CA ALA A 213 -18.11 28.40 -24.73
C ALA A 213 -18.67 27.63 -23.53
N THR A 214 -17.92 27.58 -22.42
CA THR A 214 -18.17 26.82 -21.19
C THR A 214 -18.03 25.30 -21.32
N ASN A 215 -17.43 24.80 -22.41
CA ASN A 215 -16.95 23.43 -22.45
C ASN A 215 -15.80 23.31 -21.45
N HIS A 216 -15.79 22.24 -20.66
CA HIS A 216 -14.80 22.03 -19.62
C HIS A 216 -14.33 20.59 -19.61
N ASN A 217 -13.06 20.42 -19.32
CA ASN A 217 -12.43 19.11 -19.20
C ASN A 217 -11.31 19.18 -18.17
N ASN A 218 -10.99 18.06 -17.56
CA ASN A 218 -9.87 17.96 -16.64
C ASN A 218 -8.72 17.14 -17.24
N THR A 219 -7.60 17.13 -16.53
CA THR A 219 -6.49 16.22 -16.81
C THR A 219 -6.99 14.77 -16.78
N VAL A 220 -6.64 14.01 -17.81
CA VAL A 220 -7.09 12.61 -18.03
C VAL A 220 -6.84 11.70 -16.82
N VAL A 221 -5.75 11.96 -16.08
CA VAL A 221 -5.38 11.22 -14.87
C VAL A 221 -5.10 12.21 -13.75
N TRP A 222 -5.55 11.90 -12.53
CA TRP A 222 -5.19 12.68 -11.34
C TRP A 222 -3.85 12.17 -10.82
N ARG A 223 -2.90 13.06 -10.53
CA ARG A 223 -1.53 12.67 -10.15
C ARG A 223 -1.39 12.54 -8.66
N THR A 224 -0.84 11.43 -8.22
CA THR A 224 -0.53 11.18 -6.81
C THR A 224 0.92 11.57 -6.54
N VAL A 225 1.12 12.33 -5.46
CA VAL A 225 2.44 12.76 -4.99
C VAL A 225 2.56 12.42 -3.51
N ASN A 226 3.54 11.61 -3.15
CA ASN A 226 3.91 11.35 -1.76
C ASN A 226 5.04 12.29 -1.40
N ILE A 227 4.80 13.17 -0.44
CA ILE A 227 5.85 13.94 0.20
C ILE A 227 6.26 13.18 1.44
N ASP A 228 7.54 12.89 1.55
CA ASP A 228 8.14 12.41 2.78
C ASP A 228 9.55 12.97 2.87
N SER A 229 9.78 13.77 3.90
CA SER A 229 11.03 14.47 4.18
C SER A 229 11.64 14.02 5.52
N THR A 230 10.98 13.09 6.20
CA THR A 230 11.38 12.65 7.53
C THR A 230 12.39 11.52 7.39
N TYR A 231 13.52 11.64 8.08
CA TYR A 231 14.47 10.54 8.16
C TYR A 231 13.99 9.52 9.19
N PRO A 232 14.18 8.21 8.92
CA PRO A 232 13.83 7.18 9.87
C PRO A 232 14.60 7.35 11.18
N LEU A 233 13.98 6.99 12.30
CA LEU A 233 14.66 6.94 13.60
C LEU A 233 14.95 5.50 13.96
N ILE A 234 16.18 5.22 14.39
CA ILE A 234 16.60 3.89 14.84
C ILE A 234 17.48 4.00 16.07
N ASN A 235 17.31 3.07 17.01
CA ASN A 235 18.21 2.88 18.13
C ASN A 235 18.24 1.40 18.54
N PHE A 236 19.27 1.00 19.27
CA PHE A 236 19.27 -0.32 19.91
C PHE A 236 18.23 -0.39 21.04
N SER A 237 17.57 -1.54 21.16
CA SER A 237 16.59 -1.85 22.22
C SER A 237 17.27 -2.45 23.47
N ASP A 238 16.51 -2.53 24.57
CA ASP A 238 16.99 -2.99 25.90
C ASP A 238 17.54 -4.42 25.92
N GLU A 239 17.18 -5.26 24.95
CA GLU A 239 17.68 -6.64 24.81
C GLU A 239 19.05 -6.72 24.12
N THR A 240 19.48 -5.65 23.44
CA THR A 240 20.83 -5.61 22.86
C THR A 240 21.85 -5.35 23.95
N PHE A 241 22.93 -6.12 23.95
CA PHE A 241 24.05 -5.96 24.87
C PHE A 241 24.63 -4.54 24.89
N ILE A 242 25.17 -4.13 26.02
CA ILE A 242 25.79 -2.79 26.18
C ILE A 242 27.11 -2.74 25.41
N ASN A 243 27.50 -1.58 24.92
CA ASN A 243 28.78 -1.40 24.22
C ASN A 243 30.00 -1.88 25.06
N ASN A 244 30.93 -2.60 24.42
CA ASN A 244 32.09 -3.26 25.02
C ASN A 244 31.75 -4.41 25.98
N THR A 245 30.74 -5.21 25.64
CA THR A 245 30.39 -6.43 26.42
C THR A 245 31.35 -7.57 26.10
N ASP A 246 31.78 -8.32 27.12
CA ASP A 246 32.50 -9.59 26.95
C ASP A 246 31.52 -10.77 27.00
N PHE A 247 31.53 -11.61 25.97
CA PHE A 247 30.74 -12.84 25.89
C PHE A 247 31.63 -14.07 26.06
N THR A 248 31.11 -15.05 26.80
CA THR A 248 31.69 -16.40 26.92
C THR A 248 30.86 -17.46 26.16
N THR A 249 29.84 -17.03 25.44
CA THR A 249 28.91 -17.85 24.65
C THR A 249 29.04 -17.49 23.18
N GLU A 250 28.99 -18.47 22.27
CA GLU A 250 29.24 -18.34 20.81
C GLU A 250 28.18 -17.54 20.03
N GLY A 251 27.77 -16.37 20.51
CA GLY A 251 26.82 -15.54 19.80
C GLY A 251 26.54 -14.18 20.44
N ALA A 252 25.83 -13.35 19.69
CA ALA A 252 25.43 -12.02 20.08
C ALA A 252 24.03 -11.71 19.54
N PHE A 253 23.11 -11.41 20.46
CA PHE A 253 21.75 -10.99 20.13
C PHE A 253 21.68 -9.48 19.97
N VAL A 254 21.05 -9.02 18.89
CA VAL A 254 20.88 -7.61 18.55
C VAL A 254 19.44 -7.36 18.17
N ASN A 255 18.82 -6.39 18.83
CA ASN A 255 17.45 -5.94 18.63
C ASN A 255 17.41 -4.41 18.56
N VAL A 256 16.65 -3.87 17.62
CA VAL A 256 16.50 -2.43 17.41
C VAL A 256 15.07 -1.98 17.65
N SER A 257 14.92 -0.70 17.93
CA SER A 257 13.66 0.03 17.95
C SER A 257 13.72 1.06 16.83
N MET A 258 12.59 1.26 16.16
CA MET A 258 12.54 2.10 14.96
C MET A 258 11.21 2.86 14.90
N THR A 259 11.26 4.05 14.32
CA THR A 259 10.08 4.85 13.98
C THR A 259 10.22 5.32 12.54
N GLU A 260 9.48 4.65 11.66
CA GLU A 260 9.37 4.92 10.23
C GLU A 260 8.02 4.38 9.75
N ILE A 261 7.26 5.19 9.01
CA ILE A 261 5.95 4.81 8.44
C ILE A 261 6.15 4.23 7.04
N ASN A 262 7.15 4.71 6.30
CA ASN A 262 7.46 4.33 4.94
C ASN A 262 8.68 3.39 4.90
N PHE A 263 8.68 2.37 5.77
CA PHE A 263 9.83 1.47 5.96
C PHE A 263 10.14 0.68 4.68
N ALA A 264 11.41 0.65 4.26
CA ALA A 264 11.89 -0.23 3.20
C ALA A 264 12.68 -1.42 3.74
N ASN A 265 13.72 -1.18 4.55
CA ASN A 265 14.51 -2.26 5.13
C ASN A 265 15.36 -1.86 6.34
N PHE A 266 15.76 -2.88 7.10
CA PHE A 266 16.96 -2.87 7.95
C PHE A 266 18.14 -3.50 7.23
N THR A 267 19.34 -3.00 7.51
CA THR A 267 20.62 -3.62 7.14
C THR A 267 21.46 -3.82 8.39
N PHE A 268 21.59 -5.06 8.85
CA PHE A 268 22.42 -5.45 9.99
C PHE A 268 23.83 -5.79 9.49
N ILE A 269 24.86 -5.17 10.07
CA ILE A 269 26.26 -5.37 9.66
C ILE A 269 27.07 -5.84 10.87
N LEU A 270 27.74 -6.98 10.73
CA LEU A 270 28.73 -7.49 11.68
C LEU A 270 30.13 -7.38 11.06
N THR A 271 31.04 -6.70 11.75
CA THR A 271 32.42 -6.52 11.32
C THR A 271 33.38 -7.07 12.36
N ASN A 272 34.41 -7.80 11.92
CA ASN A 272 35.54 -8.14 12.78
C ASN A 272 36.45 -6.93 12.90
N VAL A 273 36.60 -6.40 14.12
CA VAL A 273 37.33 -5.15 14.38
C VAL A 273 38.82 -5.32 14.11
N SER A 274 39.37 -6.49 14.43
CA SER A 274 40.81 -6.76 14.29
C SER A 274 41.25 -6.83 12.82
N SER A 275 40.41 -7.36 11.93
CA SER A 275 40.71 -7.46 10.50
C SER A 275 40.08 -6.36 9.64
N GLY A 276 39.06 -5.66 10.16
CA GLY A 276 38.24 -4.71 9.41
C GLY A 276 37.29 -5.34 8.38
N ILE A 277 37.15 -6.67 8.39
CA ILE A 277 36.34 -7.41 7.43
C ILE A 277 34.88 -7.45 7.89
N VAL A 278 33.96 -7.10 7.00
CA VAL A 278 32.51 -7.35 7.18
C VAL A 278 32.26 -8.84 7.04
N LEU A 279 31.80 -9.47 8.11
CA LEU A 279 31.55 -10.91 8.17
C LEU A 279 30.11 -11.26 7.81
N ASN A 280 29.17 -10.36 8.09
CA ASN A 280 27.76 -10.57 7.80
C ASN A 280 27.09 -9.23 7.43
N THR A 281 26.33 -9.24 6.35
CA THR A 281 25.37 -8.18 5.99
C THR A 281 24.02 -8.84 5.77
N THR A 282 23.07 -8.58 6.67
CA THR A 282 21.71 -9.13 6.57
C THR A 282 20.72 -8.02 6.29
N TYR A 283 19.90 -8.21 5.24
CA TYR A 283 18.81 -7.31 4.87
C TYR A 283 17.49 -7.89 5.37
N VAL A 284 16.67 -7.03 5.98
CA VAL A 284 15.35 -7.40 6.49
C VAL A 284 14.34 -6.37 5.99
N ASN A 285 13.42 -6.79 5.14
CA ASN A 285 12.37 -5.97 4.54
C ASN A 285 11.01 -6.10 5.27
N VAL A 286 11.03 -6.57 6.51
CA VAL A 286 9.85 -6.69 7.36
C VAL A 286 10.04 -5.82 8.60
N SER A 287 9.19 -4.80 8.78
CA SER A 287 9.34 -3.80 9.84
C SER A 287 9.22 -4.37 11.27
N SER A 288 8.53 -5.49 11.44
CA SER A 288 8.40 -6.19 12.73
C SER A 288 9.58 -7.11 13.06
N ALA A 289 10.42 -7.45 12.08
CA ALA A 289 11.59 -8.29 12.27
C ALA A 289 12.80 -7.44 12.72
N THR A 290 12.71 -6.91 13.94
CA THR A 290 13.66 -5.91 14.47
C THR A 290 14.92 -6.51 15.10
N PHE A 291 15.14 -7.83 15.00
CA PHE A 291 16.25 -8.49 15.68
C PHE A 291 17.00 -9.47 14.77
N ILE A 292 18.26 -9.70 15.14
CA ILE A 292 19.11 -10.74 14.58
C ILE A 292 19.90 -11.40 15.72
N ASN A 293 20.16 -12.70 15.58
CA ASN A 293 21.03 -13.42 16.50
C ASN A 293 22.22 -13.96 15.71
N TYR A 294 23.41 -13.44 16.00
CA TYR A 294 24.65 -13.97 15.44
C TYR A 294 25.08 -15.19 16.23
N THR A 295 25.34 -16.31 15.56
CA THR A 295 25.80 -17.56 16.18
C THR A 295 27.02 -18.12 15.46
N GLY A 296 27.75 -19.03 16.10
CA GLY A 296 28.90 -19.70 15.47
C GLY A 296 30.08 -18.76 15.18
N LEU A 297 30.20 -17.68 15.96
CA LEU A 297 31.33 -16.77 15.88
C LEU A 297 32.55 -17.38 16.60
N SER A 298 33.73 -17.22 16.03
CA SER A 298 35.00 -17.56 16.68
C SER A 298 35.37 -16.52 17.76
N ASP A 299 36.31 -16.85 18.64
CA ASP A 299 36.87 -15.85 19.56
C ASP A 299 37.45 -14.65 18.80
N GLY A 300 37.18 -13.44 19.30
CA GLY A 300 37.60 -12.21 18.64
C GLY A 300 36.80 -10.97 19.06
N ASN A 301 37.19 -9.82 18.51
CA ASN A 301 36.53 -8.54 18.75
C ASN A 301 35.70 -8.13 17.55
N TYR A 302 34.45 -7.74 17.80
CA TYR A 302 33.43 -7.51 16.80
C TYR A 302 32.72 -6.18 17.01
N SER A 303 32.24 -5.58 15.93
CA SER A 303 31.36 -4.41 15.96
C SER A 303 30.08 -4.69 15.17
N VAL A 304 28.95 -4.25 15.71
CA VAL A 304 27.66 -4.27 15.04
C VAL A 304 27.10 -2.85 14.90
N ASN A 305 26.45 -2.61 13.76
CA ASN A 305 25.57 -1.47 13.55
C ASN A 305 24.38 -1.89 12.66
N VAL A 306 23.31 -1.12 12.74
CA VAL A 306 22.09 -1.35 11.97
C VAL A 306 21.70 -0.07 11.25
N THR A 307 21.46 -0.17 9.96
CA THR A 307 20.89 0.92 9.13
C THR A 307 19.41 0.66 8.95
N VAL A 308 18.56 1.68 9.13
CA VAL A 308 17.19 1.67 8.61
C VAL A 308 17.14 2.54 7.36
N THR A 309 16.40 2.09 6.36
CA THR A 309 16.14 2.79 5.11
C THR A 309 14.64 2.87 4.87
N ASP A 310 14.13 4.03 4.48
CA ASP A 310 12.75 4.23 4.01
C ASP A 310 12.62 3.98 2.49
N VAL A 311 11.41 4.05 1.93
CA VAL A 311 11.16 3.86 0.47
C VAL A 311 11.71 4.98 -0.41
N LEU A 312 12.13 6.10 0.19
CA LEU A 312 12.75 7.25 -0.48
C LEU A 312 14.27 7.28 -0.34
N ASN A 313 14.87 6.25 0.26
CA ASN A 313 16.28 6.14 0.59
C ASN A 313 16.78 7.16 1.62
N HIS A 314 15.93 7.74 2.45
CA HIS A 314 16.42 8.32 3.70
C HIS A 314 16.90 7.21 4.62
N GLN A 315 18.07 7.44 5.20
CA GLN A 315 18.76 6.44 5.98
C GLN A 315 19.20 7.02 7.31
N ASN A 316 19.11 6.19 8.34
CA ASN A 316 19.71 6.48 9.62
C ASN A 316 20.38 5.22 10.17
N ILE A 317 21.43 5.41 10.96
CA ILE A 317 22.31 4.35 11.41
C ILE A 317 22.42 4.42 12.92
N THR A 318 22.33 3.28 13.60
CA THR A 318 22.62 3.19 15.03
C THR A 318 24.07 3.56 15.33
N GLU A 319 24.40 3.80 16.59
CA GLU A 319 25.80 3.75 17.01
C GLU A 319 26.46 2.40 16.68
N TYR A 320 27.79 2.34 16.74
CA TYR A 320 28.52 1.08 16.71
C TYR A 320 28.56 0.49 18.12
N ARG A 321 28.12 -0.77 18.26
CA ARG A 321 28.30 -1.55 19.49
C ARG A 321 29.40 -2.57 19.31
N LEU A 322 30.36 -2.55 20.22
CA LEU A 322 31.50 -3.45 20.28
C LEU A 322 31.21 -4.59 21.25
N PHE A 323 31.69 -5.79 20.93
CA PHE A 323 31.73 -6.91 21.85
C PHE A 323 32.94 -7.80 21.58
N ASN A 324 33.44 -8.41 22.64
CA ASN A 324 34.54 -9.36 22.57
C ASN A 324 34.02 -10.75 22.94
N LEU A 325 34.31 -11.73 22.09
CA LEU A 325 33.96 -13.12 22.30
C LEU A 325 35.20 -13.89 22.72
N ASN A 326 35.13 -14.54 23.89
CA ASN A 326 36.17 -15.41 24.40
C ASN A 326 35.52 -16.63 25.08
N THR A 327 35.51 -17.75 24.35
CA THR A 327 34.88 -19.00 24.76
C THR A 327 35.79 -19.90 25.58
N ALA A 328 37.06 -19.52 25.79
CA ALA A 328 37.96 -20.26 26.67
C ALA A 328 37.43 -20.25 28.10
N ILE A 329 37.05 -21.43 28.60
CA ILE A 329 36.66 -21.61 30.00
C ILE A 329 37.91 -21.37 30.86
N PRO A 330 37.89 -20.42 31.82
CA PRO A 330 39.00 -20.25 32.75
C PRO A 330 39.06 -21.46 33.70
N ASP A 331 40.04 -22.34 33.48
CA ASP A 331 40.38 -23.40 34.43
C ASP A 331 41.42 -22.88 35.43
N SER A 332 41.09 -22.98 36.72
CA SER A 332 41.95 -22.54 37.82
C SER A 332 42.21 -23.65 38.83
N THR A 333 41.77 -24.88 38.52
CA THR A 333 41.88 -26.02 39.40
C THR A 333 42.92 -27.00 38.86
N ALA A 334 43.81 -27.48 39.73
CA ALA A 334 44.74 -28.53 39.35
C ALA A 334 44.04 -29.91 39.28
N PRO A 335 44.56 -30.84 38.46
CA PRO A 335 43.99 -32.18 38.32
C PRO A 335 43.99 -32.97 39.63
N VAL A 336 42.97 -33.79 39.85
CA VAL A 336 42.88 -34.70 41.00
C VAL A 336 43.73 -35.94 40.74
N LEU A 337 44.69 -36.21 41.62
CA LEU A 337 45.70 -37.26 41.43
C LEU A 337 45.45 -38.49 42.30
N SER A 338 45.75 -39.67 41.75
CA SER A 338 45.81 -40.92 42.49
C SER A 338 47.12 -41.66 42.20
N VAL A 339 47.79 -42.15 43.23
CA VAL A 339 49.01 -42.95 43.11
C VAL A 339 48.91 -44.20 43.96
N SER A 340 49.28 -45.35 43.40
CA SER A 340 49.21 -46.63 44.12
C SER A 340 50.38 -47.54 43.80
N SER A 341 50.66 -48.46 44.72
CA SER A 341 51.54 -49.59 44.52
C SER A 341 50.73 -50.87 44.65
N SER A 342 51.02 -51.88 43.82
CA SER A 342 50.27 -53.15 43.82
C SER A 342 50.39 -53.91 45.15
N VAL A 343 51.45 -53.65 45.91
CA VAL A 343 51.75 -54.22 47.22
C VAL A 343 52.48 -53.19 48.08
N ALA A 344 52.30 -53.25 49.40
CA ALA A 344 52.96 -52.34 50.35
C ALA A 344 54.38 -52.78 50.72
N THR A 345 54.65 -54.08 50.68
CA THR A 345 55.96 -54.66 51.01
C THR A 345 56.30 -55.78 50.04
N ILE A 346 57.53 -55.80 49.54
CA ILE A 346 58.09 -56.86 48.69
C ILE A 346 59.41 -57.37 49.26
N SER A 347 59.77 -58.60 48.90
CA SER A 347 61.10 -59.12 49.15
C SER A 347 62.12 -58.53 48.17
N GLN A 348 63.39 -58.49 48.56
CA GLN A 348 64.49 -58.11 47.66
C GLN A 348 64.40 -58.86 46.32
N THR A 349 64.68 -58.15 45.22
CA THR A 349 64.66 -58.65 43.83
C THR A 349 63.28 -58.95 43.23
N GLN A 350 62.18 -58.78 43.99
CA GLN A 350 60.82 -58.80 43.42
C GLN A 350 60.47 -57.47 42.76
N SER A 351 59.51 -57.50 41.83
CA SER A 351 58.96 -56.31 41.19
C SER A 351 57.66 -55.84 41.84
N VAL A 352 57.40 -54.54 41.75
CA VAL A 352 56.14 -53.90 42.16
C VAL A 352 55.58 -53.12 40.98
N THR A 353 54.25 -53.15 40.82
CA THR A 353 53.57 -52.32 39.82
C THR A 353 53.13 -51.03 40.48
N LEU A 354 53.49 -49.91 39.87
CA LEU A 354 53.17 -48.56 40.31
C LEU A 354 52.18 -47.93 39.33
N THR A 355 51.13 -47.30 39.84
CA THR A 355 50.16 -46.58 39.02
C THR A 355 50.08 -45.13 39.43
N CYS A 356 49.94 -44.24 38.44
CA CYS A 356 49.69 -42.81 38.64
C CYS A 356 48.58 -42.41 37.68
N SER A 357 47.53 -41.78 38.19
CA SER A 357 46.41 -41.29 37.38
C SER A 357 46.05 -39.86 37.77
N ALA A 358 45.60 -39.09 36.79
CA ALA A 358 45.07 -37.75 36.94
C ALA A 358 43.69 -37.69 36.27
N VAL A 359 42.74 -37.06 36.95
CA VAL A 359 41.43 -36.70 36.40
C VAL A 359 41.22 -35.22 36.64
N ASP A 360 40.86 -34.50 35.60
CA ASP A 360 40.50 -33.09 35.69
C ASP A 360 39.03 -32.87 35.28
N ALA A 361 38.42 -31.80 35.79
CA ALA A 361 37.03 -31.48 35.52
C ALA A 361 36.81 -30.87 34.12
N ILE A 362 37.83 -30.21 33.57
CA ILE A 362 37.78 -29.48 32.30
C ILE A 362 38.74 -30.11 31.28
N ASP A 363 39.95 -30.50 31.69
CA ASP A 363 40.91 -31.19 30.83
C ASP A 363 40.65 -32.71 30.80
N SER A 364 40.12 -33.21 29.69
CA SER A 364 39.90 -34.65 29.51
C SER A 364 41.19 -35.49 29.36
N VAL A 365 42.35 -34.86 29.17
CA VAL A 365 43.64 -35.52 28.88
C VAL A 365 44.83 -34.95 29.67
N PRO A 366 44.77 -34.91 31.02
CA PRO A 366 45.83 -34.32 31.83
C PRO A 366 47.14 -35.10 31.68
N SER A 367 48.26 -34.38 31.67
CA SER A 367 49.58 -34.99 31.65
C SER A 367 49.92 -35.61 33.02
N VAL A 368 50.62 -36.75 33.04
CA VAL A 368 51.07 -37.43 34.27
C VAL A 368 52.53 -37.84 34.19
N SER A 369 53.25 -37.70 35.30
CA SER A 369 54.63 -38.14 35.48
C SER A 369 54.77 -38.96 36.76
N LEU A 370 55.32 -40.17 36.63
CA LEU A 370 55.59 -41.08 37.72
C LEU A 370 57.09 -41.06 38.03
N GLU A 371 57.43 -40.67 39.24
CA GLU A 371 58.79 -40.52 39.72
C GLU A 371 59.01 -41.36 40.98
N LEU A 372 60.24 -41.82 41.21
CA LEU A 372 60.59 -42.67 42.34
C LEU A 372 61.84 -42.17 43.04
N LYS A 373 61.81 -42.14 44.37
CA LYS A 373 62.97 -41.89 45.24
C LYS A 373 63.25 -43.13 46.07
N GLY A 374 64.41 -43.74 45.84
CA GLY A 374 64.86 -44.90 46.61
C GLY A 374 65.41 -44.51 47.99
N PRO A 375 65.68 -45.51 48.85
CA PRO A 375 66.08 -45.28 50.25
C PRO A 375 67.42 -44.52 50.43
N ARG A 376 68.26 -44.49 49.39
CA ARG A 376 69.57 -43.84 49.40
C ARG A 376 69.68 -42.66 48.44
N ASP A 377 68.60 -42.34 47.73
CA ASP A 377 68.61 -41.30 46.72
C ASP A 377 68.31 -39.95 47.37
N SER A 378 68.95 -38.88 46.91
CA SER A 378 68.63 -37.52 47.32
C SER A 378 67.36 -37.01 46.66
N ASP A 379 67.14 -37.41 45.40
CA ASP A 379 66.14 -36.86 44.49
C ASP A 379 65.26 -37.95 43.87
N TYR A 380 64.17 -37.54 43.25
CA TYR A 380 63.30 -38.43 42.48
C TYR A 380 63.87 -38.67 41.08
N ALA A 381 63.74 -39.90 40.58
CA ALA A 381 64.02 -40.26 39.20
C ALA A 381 62.71 -40.55 38.46
N THR A 382 62.52 -39.94 37.29
CA THR A 382 61.35 -40.20 36.44
C THR A 382 61.39 -41.63 35.89
N LEU A 383 60.34 -42.40 36.15
CA LEU A 383 60.17 -43.76 35.65
C LEU A 383 59.40 -43.77 34.33
N SER A 384 58.33 -42.97 34.24
CA SER A 384 57.44 -42.93 33.09
C SER A 384 56.64 -41.62 33.06
N THR A 385 56.27 -41.20 31.86
CA THR A 385 55.38 -40.06 31.60
C THR A 385 54.29 -40.48 30.63
N GLY A 386 53.10 -39.94 30.77
CA GLY A 386 51.97 -40.23 29.88
C GLY A 386 50.82 -39.24 30.06
N VAL A 387 49.61 -39.67 29.68
CA VAL A 387 48.37 -38.89 29.82
C VAL A 387 47.32 -39.70 30.57
N SER A 388 46.55 -39.05 31.42
CA SER A 388 45.44 -39.56 32.27
C SER A 388 45.79 -40.68 33.25
N SER A 389 46.49 -41.73 32.82
CA SER A 389 46.92 -42.84 33.67
C SER A 389 48.13 -43.57 33.07
N ILE A 390 49.09 -43.88 33.93
CA ILE A 390 50.28 -44.68 33.61
C ILE A 390 50.46 -45.80 34.63
N SER A 391 50.95 -46.94 34.15
CA SER A 391 51.29 -48.12 34.95
C SER A 391 52.70 -48.58 34.60
N TYR A 392 53.55 -48.75 35.62
CA TYR A 392 54.96 -49.08 35.44
C TYR A 392 55.40 -50.21 36.38
N VAL A 393 56.12 -51.20 35.85
CA VAL A 393 56.66 -52.32 36.65
C VAL A 393 58.09 -52.00 37.05
N TYR A 394 58.32 -51.74 38.34
CA TYR A 394 59.63 -51.44 38.89
C TYR A 394 60.28 -52.70 39.50
N SER A 395 61.50 -53.03 39.06
CA SER A 395 62.22 -54.26 39.44
C SER A 395 63.57 -54.04 40.14
N SER A 396 64.06 -52.79 40.21
CA SER A 396 65.38 -52.47 40.79
C SER A 396 65.32 -52.29 42.31
N THR A 397 64.99 -53.39 43.01
CA THR A 397 64.67 -53.44 44.45
C THR A 397 65.78 -54.13 45.26
N ASN A 398 67.03 -53.89 44.89
CA ASN A 398 68.22 -54.51 45.52
C ASN A 398 68.63 -53.84 46.84
N ILE A 399 68.00 -52.72 47.20
CA ILE A 399 68.31 -51.95 48.40
C ILE A 399 67.12 -52.04 49.34
N LEU A 400 67.39 -52.49 50.57
CA LEU A 400 66.40 -52.51 51.64
C LEU A 400 65.99 -51.10 52.05
N GLY A 401 64.71 -50.93 52.37
CA GLY A 401 64.16 -49.67 52.87
C GLY A 401 62.88 -49.25 52.17
N THR A 402 62.45 -48.02 52.49
CA THR A 402 61.22 -47.43 51.96
C THR A 402 61.51 -46.65 50.70
N TYR A 403 60.79 -46.99 49.64
CA TYR A 403 60.77 -46.26 48.37
C TYR A 403 59.57 -45.33 48.36
N THR A 404 59.78 -44.07 47.97
CA THR A 404 58.70 -43.08 47.83
C THR A 404 58.38 -42.87 46.37
N VAL A 405 57.13 -43.07 46.01
CA VAL A 405 56.59 -42.92 44.65
C VAL A 405 55.86 -41.58 44.60
N LYS A 406 56.19 -40.74 43.63
CA LYS A 406 55.53 -39.45 43.38
C LYS A 406 54.81 -39.49 42.05
N CYS A 407 53.55 -39.07 42.05
CA CYS A 407 52.73 -38.86 40.88
C CYS A 407 52.51 -37.35 40.76
N THR A 408 53.00 -36.75 39.69
CA THR A 408 52.79 -35.33 39.35
C THR A 408 51.84 -35.29 38.16
N GLY A 409 50.82 -34.43 38.18
CA GLY A 409 49.97 -34.21 37.02
C GLY A 409 49.78 -32.73 36.71
N SER A 410 49.52 -32.42 35.44
CA SER A 410 49.30 -31.05 34.97
C SER A 410 48.25 -31.01 33.88
N ASP A 411 47.34 -30.04 33.95
CA ASP A 411 46.32 -29.79 32.93
C ASP A 411 46.85 -28.92 31.76
N ALA A 412 46.01 -28.73 30.73
CA ALA A 412 46.29 -27.93 29.55
C ALA A 412 46.49 -26.42 29.81
N THR A 413 45.97 -25.89 30.93
CA THR A 413 46.14 -24.50 31.36
C THR A 413 47.37 -24.29 32.24
N GLY A 414 48.06 -25.38 32.61
CA GLY A 414 49.31 -25.38 33.35
C GLY A 414 49.15 -25.45 34.87
N ASN A 415 47.94 -25.68 35.41
CA ASN A 415 47.84 -25.97 36.84
C ASN A 415 48.39 -27.38 37.10
N SER A 416 49.11 -27.53 38.21
CA SER A 416 49.80 -28.78 38.53
C SER A 416 49.73 -29.09 40.02
N ASP A 417 49.67 -30.37 40.34
CA ASP A 417 49.75 -30.88 41.72
C ASP A 417 50.59 -32.17 41.75
N TYR A 418 50.88 -32.67 42.95
CA TYR A 418 51.49 -33.98 43.12
C TYR A 418 50.97 -34.72 44.35
N THR A 419 51.00 -36.04 44.28
CA THR A 419 50.70 -36.93 45.41
C THR A 419 51.76 -38.03 45.53
N THR A 420 51.93 -38.58 46.74
CA THR A 420 52.95 -39.58 47.01
C THR A 420 52.40 -40.80 47.72
N THR A 421 52.96 -41.97 47.43
CA THR A 421 52.77 -43.20 48.21
C THR A 421 54.12 -43.87 48.46
N THR A 422 54.15 -44.92 49.27
CA THR A 422 55.38 -45.64 49.62
C THR A 422 55.18 -47.14 49.56
N PHE A 423 56.23 -47.86 49.15
CA PHE A 423 56.36 -49.30 49.38
C PHE A 423 57.71 -49.60 50.03
N SER A 424 57.84 -50.73 50.73
CA SER A 424 59.08 -51.13 51.38
C SER A 424 59.65 -52.42 50.81
N VAL A 425 60.97 -52.47 50.69
CA VAL A 425 61.70 -53.70 50.37
C VAL A 425 62.29 -54.25 51.66
N ALA A 426 61.90 -55.47 52.04
CA ALA A 426 62.33 -56.13 53.27
C ALA A 426 63.17 -57.38 52.99
N ASP A 427 64.03 -57.72 53.95
CA ASP A 427 64.80 -58.96 53.90
C ASP A 427 63.92 -60.14 54.32
N VAL A 428 64.08 -61.28 53.65
CA VAL A 428 63.27 -62.46 53.93
C VAL A 428 63.91 -63.24 55.07
N SER A 429 63.71 -62.75 56.30
CA SER A 429 63.88 -63.58 57.49
C SER A 429 62.51 -64.05 57.97
N SER A 430 62.28 -65.35 57.89
CA SER A 430 61.10 -66.09 58.32
C SER A 430 60.54 -65.66 59.69
N SER A 431 59.24 -65.34 59.76
CA SER A 431 58.24 -65.85 60.73
C SER A 431 57.07 -64.86 60.92
N GLY A 432 55.85 -65.36 61.01
CA GLY A 432 54.71 -64.63 61.59
C GLY A 432 53.38 -64.74 60.85
N SER A 433 52.54 -65.69 61.27
CA SER A 433 51.16 -65.90 60.84
C SER A 433 50.17 -64.89 61.48
N SER A 434 49.10 -64.55 60.76
CA SER A 434 47.74 -64.27 61.29
C SER A 434 46.80 -63.97 60.10
N SER A 435 45.90 -64.86 59.67
CA SER A 435 44.53 -65.11 60.18
C SER A 435 43.57 -63.91 60.08
N GLY A 436 42.50 -64.05 59.28
CA GLY A 436 41.33 -63.19 59.32
C GLY A 436 40.40 -63.42 58.12
N GLY A 437 39.30 -64.16 58.33
CA GLY A 437 38.25 -64.39 57.32
C GLY A 437 37.07 -63.41 57.42
N SER A 438 35.98 -63.79 56.74
CA SER A 438 34.65 -63.13 56.65
C SER A 438 34.59 -61.89 55.73
N SER A 439 33.51 -61.53 55.03
CA SER A 439 32.15 -62.06 54.82
C SER A 439 31.39 -61.06 53.92
N GLY A 440 30.50 -61.54 53.04
CA GLY A 440 29.16 -60.98 52.77
C GLY A 440 28.95 -59.57 52.15
N GLY A 441 28.00 -59.51 51.19
CA GLY A 441 27.33 -58.30 50.68
C GLY A 441 27.29 -58.27 49.15
N SER A 442 26.27 -58.74 48.43
CA SER A 442 24.85 -58.35 48.31
C SER A 442 24.57 -56.92 47.84
N GLY A 443 23.90 -56.84 46.67
CA GLY A 443 23.16 -55.70 46.13
C GLY A 443 23.93 -54.93 45.05
N SER A 444 23.36 -54.49 43.94
CA SER A 444 22.03 -54.57 43.34
C SER A 444 22.15 -53.88 41.98
N SER A 445 21.66 -54.46 40.89
CA SER A 445 20.95 -53.70 39.86
C SER A 445 20.32 -54.65 38.85
N VAL A 446 19.00 -54.66 38.93
CA VAL A 446 18.07 -55.21 37.94
C VAL A 446 18.14 -54.31 36.71
N ALA A 447 18.52 -54.86 35.56
CA ALA A 447 18.26 -54.24 34.26
C ALA A 447 17.08 -54.98 33.62
N VAL A 448 15.89 -54.37 33.68
CA VAL A 448 14.75 -54.73 32.82
C VAL A 448 14.89 -53.89 31.55
N SER A 449 15.07 -54.56 30.43
CA SER A 449 14.97 -54.00 29.09
C SER A 449 13.54 -53.48 28.85
N ARG A 450 13.41 -52.19 28.55
CA ARG A 450 12.15 -51.61 28.05
C ARG A 450 12.32 -51.30 26.56
N ALA A 451 11.35 -51.79 25.81
CA ALA A 451 11.25 -51.77 24.36
C ALA A 451 11.35 -50.36 23.78
N ALA A 452 11.98 -50.27 22.61
CA ALA A 452 11.97 -49.12 21.74
C ALA A 452 10.55 -48.90 21.20
N GLU A 453 9.98 -47.73 21.45
CA GLU A 453 8.81 -47.25 20.72
C GLU A 453 9.26 -46.48 19.48
N VAL A 454 8.57 -46.79 18.39
CA VAL A 454 8.73 -46.30 17.02
C VAL A 454 8.37 -44.80 16.98
N PRO A 455 9.17 -43.92 16.35
CA PRO A 455 8.76 -42.54 16.16
C PRO A 455 7.61 -42.49 15.16
N VAL A 456 6.50 -41.91 15.59
CA VAL A 456 5.35 -41.55 14.77
C VAL A 456 5.81 -40.50 13.75
N VAL A 457 5.58 -40.79 12.47
CA VAL A 457 5.84 -39.88 11.37
C VAL A 457 4.78 -38.80 11.45
N GLU A 458 5.17 -37.54 11.69
CA GLU A 458 4.24 -36.42 11.59
C GLU A 458 3.76 -36.29 10.15
N GLU A 459 2.45 -36.36 10.02
CA GLU A 459 1.69 -36.11 8.81
C GLU A 459 1.97 -34.68 8.35
N LEU A 460 2.45 -34.55 7.11
CA LEU A 460 2.53 -33.28 6.41
C LEU A 460 1.12 -32.72 6.31
N VAL A 461 0.79 -31.80 7.20
CA VAL A 461 -0.35 -30.91 7.05
C VAL A 461 -0.09 -30.09 5.79
N LEU A 462 -0.80 -30.42 4.71
CA LEU A 462 -1.02 -29.50 3.62
C LEU A 462 -1.69 -28.27 4.24
N ILE A 463 -0.93 -27.19 4.32
CA ILE A 463 -1.47 -25.86 4.57
C ILE A 463 -2.50 -25.66 3.46
N ALA A 464 -3.78 -25.58 3.83
CA ALA A 464 -4.79 -25.11 2.90
C ALA A 464 -4.30 -23.76 2.39
N GLU A 465 -4.19 -23.62 1.07
CA GLU A 465 -3.94 -22.33 0.43
C GLU A 465 -4.89 -21.33 1.10
N GLU A 466 -4.32 -20.36 1.81
CA GLU A 466 -5.06 -19.25 2.37
C GLU A 466 -5.62 -18.51 1.16
N GLN A 467 -6.87 -18.78 0.81
CA GLN A 467 -7.52 -18.06 -0.28
C GLN A 467 -7.59 -16.60 0.14
N ASN A 468 -7.05 -15.72 -0.69
CA ASN A 468 -7.05 -14.30 -0.43
C ASN A 468 -8.49 -13.78 -0.59
N ASP A 469 -9.19 -13.62 0.53
CA ASP A 469 -10.58 -13.17 0.54
C ASP A 469 -10.64 -11.64 0.51
N LEU A 470 -11.24 -11.07 -0.55
CA LEU A 470 -11.46 -9.63 -0.65
C LEU A 470 -12.40 -9.11 0.44
N GLU A 471 -13.28 -9.96 0.99
CA GLU A 471 -14.15 -9.58 2.13
C GLU A 471 -13.38 -9.33 3.44
N SER A 472 -12.10 -9.73 3.52
CA SER A 472 -11.24 -9.38 4.64
C SER A 472 -10.75 -7.92 4.61
N ASN A 473 -10.92 -7.22 3.49
CA ASN A 473 -10.49 -5.84 3.32
C ASN A 473 -11.61 -4.85 3.70
N SER A 474 -11.30 -3.91 4.60
CA SER A 474 -12.26 -2.88 5.03
C SER A 474 -12.68 -1.93 3.91
N GLU A 475 -11.81 -1.64 2.94
CA GLU A 475 -12.15 -0.78 1.80
C GLU A 475 -13.12 -1.49 0.83
N TRP A 476 -12.96 -2.80 0.63
CA TRP A 476 -13.89 -3.61 -0.16
C TRP A 476 -15.29 -3.67 0.45
N THR A 477 -15.36 -3.78 1.77
CA THR A 477 -16.63 -3.91 2.51
C THR A 477 -17.32 -2.56 2.75
N GLU A 478 -16.56 -1.48 2.97
CA GLU A 478 -17.13 -0.14 3.23
C GLU A 478 -17.35 0.69 1.97
N ASN A 479 -16.41 0.66 1.02
CA ASN A 479 -16.41 1.53 -0.16
C ASN A 479 -16.68 0.78 -1.46
N GLY A 480 -16.72 -0.56 -1.42
CA GLY A 480 -16.89 -1.39 -2.62
C GLY A 480 -15.69 -1.35 -3.55
N VAL A 481 -14.52 -0.91 -3.08
CA VAL A 481 -13.31 -0.80 -3.90
C VAL A 481 -12.13 -1.33 -3.13
N VAL A 482 -11.28 -2.15 -3.78
CA VAL A 482 -10.03 -2.64 -3.21
C VAL A 482 -8.92 -2.67 -4.24
N SER A 483 -7.77 -2.12 -3.86
CA SER A 483 -6.54 -2.23 -4.63
C SER A 483 -5.68 -3.36 -4.08
N VAL A 484 -5.32 -4.31 -4.95
CA VAL A 484 -4.46 -5.45 -4.63
C VAL A 484 -3.19 -5.33 -5.46
N SER A 485 -2.06 -5.21 -4.77
CA SER A 485 -0.73 -5.04 -5.37
C SER A 485 0.10 -6.31 -5.29
N GLY A 486 0.99 -6.51 -6.26
CA GLY A 486 1.94 -7.64 -6.26
C GLY A 486 1.33 -8.97 -6.72
N LEU A 487 0.24 -8.91 -7.49
CA LEU A 487 -0.44 -10.08 -8.04
C LEU A 487 0.46 -10.82 -9.03
N VAL A 488 0.59 -12.13 -8.90
CA VAL A 488 1.35 -12.98 -9.81
C VAL A 488 0.45 -14.01 -10.49
N SER A 489 0.92 -14.57 -11.61
CA SER A 489 0.19 -15.65 -12.30
C SER A 489 0.02 -16.86 -11.35
N GLY A 490 -1.22 -17.30 -11.18
CA GLY A 490 -1.62 -18.36 -10.27
C GLY A 490 -2.25 -17.89 -8.95
N ASP A 491 -2.30 -16.58 -8.68
CA ASP A 491 -3.01 -16.07 -7.50
C ASP A 491 -4.53 -16.24 -7.65
N VAL A 492 -5.19 -16.61 -6.54
CA VAL A 492 -6.63 -16.83 -6.49
C VAL A 492 -7.26 -16.00 -5.38
N TYR A 493 -8.29 -15.24 -5.72
CA TYR A 493 -9.05 -14.41 -4.78
C TYR A 493 -10.52 -14.83 -4.72
N THR A 494 -11.13 -14.68 -3.54
CA THR A 494 -12.58 -14.86 -3.36
C THR A 494 -13.26 -13.55 -3.04
N PHE A 495 -14.53 -13.43 -3.41
CA PHE A 495 -15.43 -12.39 -2.91
C PHE A 495 -16.86 -12.88 -2.91
N VAL A 496 -17.75 -12.21 -2.18
CA VAL A 496 -19.17 -12.56 -2.10
C VAL A 496 -20.01 -11.43 -2.70
N THR A 497 -21.01 -11.75 -3.50
CA THR A 497 -21.98 -10.72 -3.94
C THR A 497 -23.12 -10.61 -2.94
N ALA A 498 -23.62 -9.40 -2.75
CA ALA A 498 -24.71 -9.16 -1.81
C ALA A 498 -26.08 -9.66 -2.33
N ALA A 499 -26.21 -9.88 -3.65
CA ALA A 499 -27.47 -10.21 -4.30
C ALA A 499 -27.87 -11.69 -4.16
N ASP A 500 -26.91 -12.62 -4.07
CA ASP A 500 -27.15 -14.06 -3.95
C ASP A 500 -26.46 -14.71 -2.73
N GLY A 501 -25.48 -14.02 -2.12
CA GLY A 501 -24.66 -14.59 -1.04
C GLY A 501 -23.74 -15.72 -1.51
N GLU A 502 -23.53 -15.87 -2.82
CA GLU A 502 -22.63 -16.87 -3.41
C GLU A 502 -21.19 -16.34 -3.44
N SER A 503 -20.23 -17.26 -3.28
CA SER A 503 -18.81 -16.96 -3.35
C SER A 503 -18.33 -17.08 -4.79
N HIS A 504 -17.69 -16.04 -5.28
CA HIS A 504 -17.04 -15.98 -6.58
C HIS A 504 -15.53 -16.16 -6.43
N LEU A 505 -14.89 -16.68 -7.47
CA LEU A 505 -13.44 -16.89 -7.55
C LEU A 505 -12.86 -16.07 -8.71
N ILE A 506 -11.74 -15.42 -8.45
CA ILE A 506 -10.95 -14.65 -9.41
C ILE A 506 -9.59 -15.35 -9.54
N ASP A 507 -9.29 -15.90 -10.71
CA ASP A 507 -7.99 -16.47 -11.05
C ASP A 507 -7.15 -15.46 -11.83
N VAL A 508 -5.94 -15.19 -11.38
CA VAL A 508 -4.95 -14.42 -12.15
C VAL A 508 -4.21 -15.37 -13.07
N ASP A 509 -4.72 -15.55 -14.29
CA ASP A 509 -4.19 -16.52 -15.25
C ASP A 509 -2.78 -16.15 -15.74
N LEU A 510 -2.54 -14.87 -16.02
CA LEU A 510 -1.28 -14.39 -16.58
C LEU A 510 -0.96 -12.99 -16.10
N VAL A 511 0.30 -12.78 -15.72
CA VAL A 511 0.91 -11.46 -15.57
C VAL A 511 2.16 -11.45 -16.44
N ASP A 512 2.16 -10.65 -17.50
CA ASP A 512 3.28 -10.53 -18.43
C ASP A 512 3.77 -9.09 -18.49
N GLU A 513 4.88 -8.84 -17.82
CA GLU A 513 5.54 -7.54 -17.76
C GLU A 513 6.11 -7.08 -19.11
N LEU A 514 6.53 -8.01 -19.98
CA LEU A 514 7.13 -7.66 -21.27
C LEU A 514 6.09 -7.11 -22.24
N THR A 515 4.89 -7.68 -22.22
CA THR A 515 3.77 -7.24 -23.06
C THR A 515 2.85 -6.25 -22.35
N GLY A 516 3.02 -6.05 -21.04
CA GLY A 516 2.16 -5.19 -20.23
C GLY A 516 0.74 -5.74 -20.10
N THR A 517 0.59 -7.07 -20.12
CA THR A 517 -0.72 -7.75 -20.19
C THR A 517 -1.00 -8.51 -18.90
N VAL A 518 -2.24 -8.39 -18.42
CA VAL A 518 -2.80 -9.23 -17.35
C VAL A 518 -4.06 -9.93 -17.85
N ILE A 519 -4.16 -11.22 -17.60
CA ILE A 519 -5.37 -12.01 -17.87
C ILE A 519 -5.93 -12.50 -16.55
N VAL A 520 -7.22 -12.25 -16.34
CA VAL A 520 -7.96 -12.65 -15.14
C VAL A 520 -9.21 -13.41 -15.57
N THR A 521 -9.54 -14.53 -14.92
CA THR A 521 -10.78 -15.27 -15.16
C THR A 521 -11.63 -15.33 -13.90
N ILE A 522 -12.91 -15.00 -14.03
CA ILE A 522 -13.89 -15.11 -12.95
C ILE A 522 -14.66 -16.41 -13.13
N GLN A 523 -14.63 -17.31 -12.15
CA GLN A 523 -15.02 -18.73 -12.35
C GLN A 523 -16.52 -19.04 -12.18
N SER A 524 -17.33 -18.16 -11.59
CA SER A 524 -18.76 -18.46 -11.34
C SER A 524 -19.52 -18.72 -12.63
N GLU A 525 -19.25 -17.89 -13.64
CA GLU A 525 -19.42 -18.21 -15.05
C GLU A 525 -18.14 -17.75 -15.75
N PRO A 526 -17.34 -18.64 -16.37
CA PRO A 526 -16.00 -18.30 -16.84
C PRO A 526 -15.99 -17.10 -17.78
N LYS A 527 -15.67 -15.92 -17.23
CA LYS A 527 -15.51 -14.67 -17.97
C LYS A 527 -14.05 -14.24 -17.86
N THR A 528 -13.35 -14.29 -18.99
CA THR A 528 -11.93 -13.94 -19.08
C THR A 528 -11.78 -12.48 -19.48
N LEU A 529 -11.05 -11.73 -18.66
CA LEU A 529 -10.73 -10.32 -18.86
C LEU A 529 -9.27 -10.20 -19.27
N THR A 530 -9.01 -9.47 -20.36
CA THR A 530 -7.65 -9.15 -20.80
C THR A 530 -7.43 -7.66 -20.63
N LEU A 531 -6.54 -7.30 -19.72
CA LEU A 531 -6.17 -5.92 -19.39
C LEU A 531 -4.76 -5.67 -19.90
N THR A 532 -4.53 -4.49 -20.49
CA THR A 532 -3.19 -4.06 -20.88
C THR A 532 -2.91 -2.65 -20.38
N LEU A 533 -1.64 -2.25 -20.25
CA LEU A 533 -1.31 -0.88 -19.87
C LEU A 533 -1.85 0.19 -20.85
N GLU A 534 -2.14 -0.19 -22.10
CA GLU A 534 -2.80 0.68 -23.08
C GLU A 534 -4.34 0.65 -23.00
N ASN A 535 -4.93 -0.44 -22.52
CA ASN A 535 -6.36 -0.60 -22.26
C ASN A 535 -6.57 -1.21 -20.86
N PRO A 536 -6.45 -0.39 -19.79
CA PRO A 536 -6.33 -0.91 -18.43
C PRO A 536 -7.66 -1.23 -17.76
N ILE A 537 -8.80 -1.02 -18.42
CA ILE A 537 -10.12 -1.16 -17.80
C ILE A 537 -10.88 -2.31 -18.46
N ALA A 538 -11.40 -3.22 -17.64
CA ALA A 538 -12.37 -4.22 -18.03
C ALA A 538 -13.58 -4.15 -17.10
N GLU A 539 -14.78 -4.24 -17.67
CA GLU A 539 -16.03 -4.31 -16.92
C GLU A 539 -16.74 -5.61 -17.28
N VAL A 540 -17.36 -6.24 -16.29
CA VAL A 540 -18.02 -7.52 -16.45
C VAL A 540 -19.36 -7.50 -15.75
N ASP A 541 -20.39 -7.82 -16.51
CA ASP A 541 -21.70 -8.27 -16.04
C ASP A 541 -21.50 -9.71 -15.55
N LEU A 542 -21.78 -10.04 -14.30
CA LEU A 542 -21.60 -11.37 -13.71
C LEU A 542 -22.87 -12.22 -13.78
N ASN A 543 -24.04 -11.59 -13.91
CA ASN A 543 -25.34 -12.25 -13.84
C ASN A 543 -26.14 -12.23 -15.17
N ASP A 544 -25.56 -11.66 -16.23
CA ASP A 544 -26.12 -11.46 -17.56
C ASP A 544 -27.42 -10.64 -17.58
N ASP A 545 -27.62 -9.72 -16.63
CA ASP A 545 -28.80 -8.85 -16.57
C ASP A 545 -28.72 -7.64 -17.51
N GLY A 546 -27.58 -7.44 -18.17
CA GLY A 546 -27.30 -6.33 -19.08
C GLY A 546 -26.67 -5.12 -18.41
N THR A 547 -26.31 -5.22 -17.12
CA THR A 547 -25.57 -4.21 -16.36
C THR A 547 -24.24 -4.77 -15.87
N ASN A 548 -23.18 -3.94 -15.90
CA ASN A 548 -21.87 -4.38 -15.42
C ASN A 548 -21.85 -4.37 -13.89
N ASP A 549 -21.35 -5.45 -13.31
CA ASP A 549 -21.36 -5.74 -11.88
C ASP A 549 -19.99 -5.48 -11.22
N LEU A 550 -18.92 -5.77 -11.95
CA LEU A 550 -17.55 -5.63 -11.47
C LEU A 550 -16.70 -4.89 -12.50
N ARG A 551 -15.96 -3.88 -12.03
CA ARG A 551 -14.90 -3.25 -12.80
C ARG A 551 -13.55 -3.70 -12.27
N VAL A 552 -12.67 -4.11 -13.18
CA VAL A 552 -11.27 -4.43 -12.92
C VAL A 552 -10.40 -3.41 -13.65
N VAL A 553 -9.49 -2.79 -12.91
CA VAL A 553 -8.57 -1.79 -13.46
C VAL A 553 -7.12 -2.20 -13.20
N LEU A 554 -6.34 -2.33 -14.27
CA LEU A 554 -4.89 -2.54 -14.21
C LEU A 554 -4.16 -1.21 -14.01
N PHE A 555 -3.44 -1.08 -12.89
CA PHE A 555 -2.69 0.12 -12.56
C PHE A 555 -1.26 0.06 -13.08
N GLU A 556 -0.56 -1.03 -12.82
CA GLU A 556 0.83 -1.22 -13.21
C GLU A 556 1.22 -2.71 -13.18
N ILE A 557 2.33 -3.03 -13.83
CA ILE A 557 3.06 -4.29 -13.69
C ILE A 557 4.51 -3.92 -13.40
N VAL A 558 5.04 -4.33 -12.27
CA VAL A 558 6.41 -4.01 -11.82
C VAL A 558 7.01 -5.26 -11.18
N ASP A 559 8.26 -5.58 -11.53
CA ASP A 559 9.02 -6.71 -10.98
C ASP A 559 8.25 -8.06 -11.06
N GLY A 560 7.54 -8.29 -12.17
CA GLY A 560 6.72 -9.48 -12.40
C GLY A 560 5.38 -9.56 -11.63
N GLY A 561 5.01 -8.53 -10.87
CA GLY A 561 3.73 -8.43 -10.16
C GLY A 561 2.82 -7.34 -10.71
N ALA A 562 1.51 -7.59 -10.78
CA ALA A 562 0.51 -6.62 -11.20
C ALA A 562 -0.21 -5.96 -10.02
N THR A 563 -0.65 -4.72 -10.21
CA THR A 563 -1.57 -4.04 -9.28
C THR A 563 -2.92 -3.89 -9.95
N LEU A 564 -3.96 -4.55 -9.42
CA LEU A 564 -5.34 -4.48 -9.90
C LEU A 564 -6.22 -3.80 -8.86
N ASN A 565 -7.15 -2.97 -9.31
CA ASN A 565 -8.24 -2.46 -8.48
C ASN A 565 -9.54 -3.14 -8.90
N PHE A 566 -10.25 -3.69 -7.91
CA PHE A 566 -11.57 -4.26 -8.07
C PHE A 566 -12.58 -3.27 -7.51
N GLU A 567 -13.58 -2.90 -8.31
CA GLU A 567 -14.65 -1.97 -7.94
C GLU A 567 -16.02 -2.61 -8.18
N LYS A 568 -16.83 -2.67 -7.12
CA LYS A 568 -18.25 -3.05 -7.18
C LYS A 568 -19.01 -1.97 -7.96
N MET A 569 -19.69 -2.34 -9.03
CA MET A 569 -20.52 -1.44 -9.82
C MET A 569 -21.99 -1.51 -9.38
N ASP A 570 -22.82 -0.57 -9.86
CA ASP A 570 -24.22 -0.40 -9.42
C ASP A 570 -25.08 -1.68 -9.58
N GLY A 571 -24.74 -2.62 -10.48
CA GLY A 571 -25.43 -3.90 -10.66
C GLY A 571 -25.23 -4.90 -9.51
N LEU A 572 -24.11 -4.81 -8.79
CA LEU A 572 -23.76 -5.72 -7.68
C LEU A 572 -24.64 -5.53 -6.42
N PHE A 573 -25.48 -4.49 -6.40
CA PHE A 573 -26.27 -4.05 -5.26
C PHE A 573 -27.79 -4.10 -5.47
N GLU A 574 -28.28 -4.51 -6.64
CA GLU A 574 -29.72 -4.64 -6.86
C GLU A 574 -30.21 -6.06 -6.54
N GLU A 575 -30.94 -6.20 -5.42
CA GLU A 575 -31.94 -7.27 -5.29
C GLU A 575 -32.84 -7.25 -6.53
N PRO A 576 -33.20 -8.42 -7.12
CA PRO A 576 -33.94 -8.48 -8.38
C PRO A 576 -35.14 -7.56 -8.30
N SER A 577 -35.16 -6.56 -9.20
CA SER A 577 -36.14 -5.48 -9.20
C SER A 577 -37.55 -5.99 -8.88
N GLN A 578 -38.01 -5.74 -7.66
CA GLN A 578 -39.42 -5.93 -7.32
C GLN A 578 -40.16 -4.82 -8.07
N GLY A 579 -40.64 -5.16 -9.27
CA GLY A 579 -41.36 -4.27 -10.16
C GLY A 579 -42.33 -3.38 -9.39
N LEU A 580 -42.21 -2.07 -9.62
CA LEU A 580 -43.03 -0.97 -9.10
C LEU A 580 -44.34 -1.46 -8.45
N SER A 581 -44.34 -1.46 -7.13
CA SER A 581 -45.45 -1.90 -6.28
C SER A 581 -46.80 -1.36 -6.77
N VAL A 582 -47.71 -2.29 -7.08
CA VAL A 582 -49.13 -2.09 -7.41
C VAL A 582 -49.82 -1.14 -6.40
N TRP A 583 -49.29 -1.01 -5.18
CA TRP A 583 -49.80 -0.08 -4.17
C TRP A 583 -49.67 1.40 -4.54
N ILE A 584 -48.65 1.81 -5.31
CA ILE A 584 -48.51 3.21 -5.73
C ILE A 584 -49.65 3.60 -6.68
N TRP A 585 -50.02 2.67 -7.58
CA TRP A 585 -51.17 2.85 -8.47
C TRP A 585 -52.51 2.81 -7.73
N VAL A 586 -52.66 1.95 -6.70
CA VAL A 586 -53.87 1.91 -5.87
C VAL A 586 -54.04 3.21 -5.08
N VAL A 587 -52.97 3.76 -4.49
CA VAL A 587 -53.02 5.04 -3.76
C VAL A 587 -53.31 6.20 -4.72
N ALA A 588 -52.73 6.21 -5.91
CA ALA A 588 -53.01 7.21 -6.93
C ALA A 588 -54.49 7.16 -7.40
N ILE A 589 -55.04 5.95 -7.62
CA ILE A 589 -56.45 5.77 -8.03
C ILE A 589 -57.40 6.17 -6.89
N VAL A 590 -57.10 5.85 -5.63
CA VAL A 590 -57.90 6.26 -4.47
C VAL A 590 -57.88 7.78 -4.29
N LEU A 591 -56.73 8.42 -4.51
CA LEU A 591 -56.62 9.89 -4.47
C LEU A 591 -57.40 10.55 -5.61
N ILE A 592 -57.32 10.01 -6.84
CA ILE A 592 -58.07 10.53 -7.99
C ILE A 592 -59.58 10.36 -7.78
N LEU A 593 -60.04 9.22 -7.27
CA LEU A 593 -61.46 8.98 -6.96
C LEU A 593 -61.94 9.84 -5.78
N GLY A 594 -61.10 10.07 -4.76
CA GLY A 594 -61.40 10.96 -3.64
C GLY A 594 -61.57 12.42 -4.08
N VAL A 595 -60.67 12.93 -4.94
CA VAL A 595 -60.77 14.28 -5.51
C VAL A 595 -62.00 14.42 -6.40
N SER A 596 -62.34 13.38 -7.18
CA SER A 596 -63.53 13.34 -8.03
C SER A 596 -64.83 13.42 -7.20
N ALA A 597 -64.91 12.70 -6.08
CA ALA A 597 -66.06 12.71 -5.19
C ALA A 597 -66.26 14.07 -4.49
N ILE A 598 -65.16 14.75 -4.13
CA ILE A 598 -65.18 16.10 -3.54
C ILE A 598 -65.72 17.11 -4.55
N ILE A 599 -65.28 17.04 -5.81
CA ILE A 599 -65.77 17.95 -6.88
C ILE A 599 -67.28 17.76 -7.12
N VAL A 600 -67.77 16.51 -7.14
CA VAL A 600 -69.21 16.21 -7.29
C VAL A 600 -70.03 16.72 -6.09
N TYR A 601 -69.49 16.64 -4.87
CA TYR A 601 -70.14 17.18 -3.66
C TYR A 601 -70.29 18.71 -3.71
N PHE A 602 -69.31 19.43 -4.25
CA PHE A 602 -69.37 20.89 -4.36
C PHE A 602 -70.26 21.39 -5.51
N VAL A 603 -70.38 20.62 -6.60
CA VAL A 603 -71.24 20.98 -7.74
C VAL A 603 -72.73 20.69 -7.48
N SER A 604 -73.06 19.77 -6.57
CA SER A 604 -74.44 19.33 -6.33
C SER A 604 -75.24 20.13 -5.28
N LYS A 605 -74.66 21.17 -4.64
CA LYS A 605 -75.42 22.01 -3.70
C LYS A 605 -76.48 22.84 -4.45
N PRO A 606 -77.78 22.71 -4.15
CA PRO A 606 -78.81 23.50 -4.80
C PRO A 606 -78.73 24.98 -4.38
N LYS A 607 -78.73 25.87 -5.38
CA LYS A 607 -78.74 27.33 -5.20
C LYS A 607 -79.95 27.76 -4.37
N SER A 608 -79.72 28.40 -3.23
CA SER A 608 -80.79 29.03 -2.44
C SER A 608 -81.35 30.25 -3.19
N LYS A 609 -82.68 30.32 -3.32
CA LYS A 609 -83.39 31.41 -3.99
C LYS A 609 -83.20 32.74 -3.23
N PRO A 610 -83.01 33.88 -3.93
CA PRO A 610 -82.93 35.18 -3.26
C PRO A 610 -84.32 35.63 -2.80
N LYS A 611 -84.42 36.04 -1.53
CA LYS A 611 -85.59 36.71 -0.95
C LYS A 611 -85.80 38.07 -1.63
N SER A 612 -86.99 38.28 -2.20
CA SER A 612 -87.41 39.60 -2.66
C SER A 612 -87.66 40.53 -1.48
N ARG A 613 -87.05 41.71 -1.52
CA ARG A 613 -87.35 42.85 -0.64
C ARG A 613 -88.63 43.51 -1.14
N LYS A 614 -89.72 43.44 -0.37
CA LYS A 614 -90.89 44.31 -0.57
C LYS A 614 -90.60 45.69 0.05
N LYS A 615 -91.06 46.74 -0.63
CA LYS A 615 -91.35 48.06 -0.06
C LYS A 615 -92.35 47.94 1.08
#